data_AF-A0A9X1UPP4-F1
#
_entry.id   AF-A0A9X1UPP4-F1
#
_cell.length_a   1.000
_cell.length_b   1.000
_cell.length_c   1.000
_cell.angle_alpha   90.00
_cell.angle_beta   90.00
_cell.angle_gamma   90.00
#
_symmetry.space_group_name_H-M   'P 1'
#
loop_
_entity.id
_entity.type
_entity.pdbx_description
1 polymer ?
#
loop_
_entity_poly.entity_id
_entity_poly.type
_entity_poly.pdbx_seq_one_letter_code
_entity_poly.pdbx_strand_id
1 'polypeptide(L)'
;MNEPINPAFFTEFDKYKSIVEKHGEDSDQAIKQFMKVFEISPEYIKQEAHAKAKELDLIPPTSGYSDDGEPLYSVADVANHFGVSESEVIAHLDKLEHGSDYIYHGNINRIQ
;
A
#
# COMPACT_ATOMS: atom_id res chain seq x y z
N MET A 1 7.27 -17.55 18.52
CA MET A 1 6.59 -18.35 17.49
C MET A 1 5.94 -17.38 16.54
N ASN A 2 6.23 -17.46 15.26
CA ASN A 2 5.52 -16.65 14.27
C ASN A 2 4.06 -17.13 14.23
N GLU A 3 3.14 -16.20 13.96
CA GLU A 3 1.73 -16.51 13.77
C GLU A 3 1.53 -17.59 12.69
N PRO A 4 0.49 -18.43 12.81
CA PRO A 4 0.17 -19.40 11.77
C PRO A 4 -0.22 -18.67 10.47
N ILE A 5 0.46 -19.00 9.37
CA ILE A 5 0.22 -18.41 8.06
C ILE A 5 -1.11 -18.90 7.51
N ASN A 6 -1.97 -17.99 7.07
CA ASN A 6 -3.23 -18.33 6.40
C ASN A 6 -2.92 -19.14 5.12
N PRO A 7 -3.46 -20.36 4.94
CA PRO A 7 -3.19 -21.16 3.73
C PRO A 7 -3.61 -20.46 2.42
N ALA A 8 -4.55 -19.51 2.49
CA ALA A 8 -4.91 -18.66 1.35
C ALA A 8 -3.73 -17.83 0.84
N PHE A 9 -2.79 -17.45 1.71
CA PHE A 9 -1.57 -16.72 1.35
C PHE A 9 -0.80 -17.43 0.24
N PHE A 10 -0.52 -18.71 0.40
CA PHE A 10 0.25 -19.49 -0.59
C PHE A 10 -0.51 -19.59 -1.92
N THR A 11 -1.84 -19.79 -1.85
CA THR A 11 -2.67 -19.88 -3.05
C THR A 11 -2.69 -18.57 -3.84
N GLU A 12 -2.88 -17.43 -3.16
CA GLU A 12 -2.86 -16.12 -3.83
C GLU A 12 -1.45 -15.74 -4.30
N PHE A 13 -0.41 -16.18 -3.60
CA PHE A 13 0.97 -15.94 -3.98
C PHE A 13 1.40 -16.76 -5.22
N ASP A 14 0.95 -18.01 -5.35
CA ASP A 14 1.16 -18.79 -6.57
C ASP A 14 0.44 -18.19 -7.78
N LYS A 15 -0.78 -17.64 -7.57
CA LYS A 15 -1.47 -16.86 -8.62
C LYS A 15 -0.67 -15.63 -9.02
N TYR A 16 -0.12 -14.89 -8.05
CA TYR A 16 0.73 -13.73 -8.32
C TYR A 16 1.91 -14.10 -9.20
N LYS A 17 2.69 -15.15 -8.83
CA LYS A 17 3.82 -15.62 -9.63
C LYS A 17 3.41 -15.96 -11.06
N SER A 18 2.31 -16.71 -11.23
CA SER A 18 1.80 -17.08 -12.55
C SER A 18 1.40 -15.88 -13.41
N ILE A 19 0.93 -14.79 -12.79
CA ILE A 19 0.58 -13.55 -13.50
C ILE A 19 1.87 -12.79 -13.88
N VAL A 20 2.83 -12.67 -12.96
CA VAL A 20 4.14 -12.04 -13.23
C VAL A 20 4.85 -12.73 -14.38
N GLU A 21 4.89 -14.07 -14.41
CA GLU A 21 5.50 -14.83 -15.49
C GLU A 21 4.86 -14.57 -16.87
N LYS A 22 3.57 -14.27 -16.91
CA LYS A 22 2.82 -14.06 -18.16
C LYS A 22 2.74 -12.61 -18.61
N HIS A 23 2.68 -11.68 -17.68
CA HIS A 23 2.32 -10.29 -17.94
C HIS A 23 3.38 -9.27 -17.47
N GLY A 24 4.38 -9.71 -16.70
CA GLY A 24 5.35 -8.83 -16.05
C GLY A 24 4.86 -8.32 -14.69
N GLU A 25 5.80 -7.94 -13.84
CA GLU A 25 5.54 -7.45 -12.47
C GLU A 25 4.82 -6.11 -12.43
N ASP A 26 5.10 -5.22 -13.40
CA ASP A 26 4.48 -3.90 -13.50
C ASP A 26 3.10 -3.89 -14.16
N SER A 27 2.57 -5.07 -14.50
CA SER A 27 1.24 -5.15 -15.12
C SER A 27 0.14 -4.86 -14.11
N ASP A 28 -0.95 -4.21 -14.55
CA ASP A 28 -2.12 -3.94 -13.69
C ASP A 28 -2.63 -5.20 -12.98
N GLN A 29 -2.55 -6.36 -13.65
CA GLN A 29 -2.95 -7.65 -13.08
C GLN A 29 -2.01 -8.10 -11.95
N ALA A 30 -0.70 -7.94 -12.14
CA ALA A 30 0.29 -8.29 -11.14
C ALA A 30 0.16 -7.38 -9.90
N ILE A 31 0.00 -6.08 -10.10
CA ILE A 31 -0.19 -5.11 -9.01
C ILE A 31 -1.46 -5.44 -8.20
N LYS A 32 -2.59 -5.67 -8.88
CA LYS A 32 -3.84 -6.05 -8.21
C LYS A 32 -3.73 -7.35 -7.43
N GLN A 33 -3.07 -8.36 -7.99
CA GLN A 33 -2.87 -9.63 -7.31
C GLN A 33 -1.89 -9.49 -6.14
N PHE A 34 -0.85 -8.67 -6.28
CA PHE A 34 0.08 -8.35 -5.19
C PHE A 34 -0.64 -7.72 -4.00
N MET A 35 -1.53 -6.74 -4.23
CA MET A 35 -2.31 -6.10 -3.16
C MET A 35 -3.15 -7.13 -2.38
N LYS A 36 -3.75 -8.10 -3.06
CA LYS A 36 -4.49 -9.20 -2.41
C LYS A 36 -3.60 -10.09 -1.57
N VAL A 37 -2.43 -10.47 -2.10
CA VAL A 37 -1.45 -11.26 -1.35
C VAL A 37 -0.98 -10.49 -0.11
N PHE A 38 -0.69 -9.20 -0.27
CA PHE A 38 -0.23 -8.34 0.79
C PHE A 38 -1.27 -8.22 1.91
N GLU A 39 -2.55 -8.01 1.58
CA GLU A 39 -3.65 -7.91 2.55
C GLU A 39 -3.75 -9.15 3.46
N ILE A 40 -3.60 -10.35 2.90
CA ILE A 40 -3.68 -11.61 3.65
C ILE A 40 -2.32 -12.11 4.18
N SER A 41 -1.25 -11.34 3.97
CA SER A 41 0.08 -11.71 4.45
C SER A 41 0.13 -11.70 5.98
N PRO A 42 0.92 -12.63 6.59
CA PRO A 42 1.26 -12.57 8.00
C PRO A 42 1.82 -11.20 8.40
N GLU A 43 1.55 -10.78 9.64
CA GLU A 43 1.90 -9.44 10.08
C GLU A 43 3.41 -9.17 10.01
N TYR A 44 4.24 -10.16 10.34
CA TYR A 44 5.70 -10.02 10.24
C TYR A 44 6.17 -9.73 8.80
N ILE A 45 5.51 -10.29 7.77
CA ILE A 45 5.85 -10.02 6.37
C ILE A 45 5.45 -8.59 6.00
N LYS A 46 4.28 -8.14 6.45
CA LYS A 46 3.83 -6.75 6.24
C LYS A 46 4.78 -5.76 6.90
N GLN A 47 5.25 -6.07 8.11
CA GLN A 47 6.23 -5.25 8.83
C GLN A 47 7.59 -5.20 8.10
N GLU A 48 8.09 -6.34 7.62
CA GLU A 48 9.34 -6.37 6.84
C GLU A 48 9.22 -5.59 5.52
N ALA A 49 8.11 -5.76 4.79
CA ALA A 49 7.84 -5.02 3.56
C ALA A 49 7.75 -3.50 3.82
N HIS A 50 7.08 -3.10 4.90
CA HIS A 50 6.99 -1.69 5.30
C HIS A 50 8.36 -1.11 5.71
N ALA A 51 9.18 -1.87 6.44
CA ALA A 51 10.54 -1.48 6.78
C ALA A 51 11.41 -1.30 5.51
N LYS A 52 11.27 -2.20 4.54
CA LYS A 52 11.98 -2.12 3.27
C LYS A 52 11.52 -0.92 2.42
N ALA A 53 10.22 -0.67 2.39
CA ALA A 53 9.65 0.47 1.69
C ALA A 53 10.13 1.81 2.29
N LYS A 54 10.29 1.89 3.61
CA LYS A 54 10.95 3.03 4.26
C LYS A 54 12.43 3.15 3.91
N GLU A 55 13.17 2.04 3.92
CA GLU A 55 14.61 2.04 3.55
C GLU A 55 14.82 2.51 2.10
N LEU A 56 13.91 2.14 1.21
CA LEU A 56 13.94 2.49 -0.21
C LEU A 56 13.25 3.83 -0.53
N ASP A 57 12.81 4.57 0.49
CA ASP A 57 12.11 5.86 0.32
C ASP A 57 10.85 5.75 -0.58
N LEU A 58 10.17 4.61 -0.53
CA LEU A 58 8.95 4.31 -1.30
C LEU A 58 7.67 4.76 -0.59
N ILE A 59 7.78 5.29 0.62
CA ILE A 59 6.67 5.79 1.41
C ILE A 59 6.99 7.24 1.80
N PRO A 60 6.09 8.20 1.52
CA PRO A 60 6.29 9.58 1.94
C PRO A 60 6.33 9.70 3.47
N PRO A 61 6.87 10.81 4.00
CA PRO A 61 6.76 11.11 5.42
C PRO A 61 5.29 11.17 5.84
N THR A 62 5.00 10.69 7.04
CA THR A 62 3.66 10.70 7.61
C THR A 62 3.23 12.15 7.88
N SER A 63 2.06 12.56 7.37
CA SER A 63 1.52 13.92 7.51
C SER A 63 0.73 14.10 8.81
N GLY A 64 0.24 12.99 9.38
CA GLY A 64 -0.53 12.98 10.61
C GLY A 64 -0.99 11.57 10.95
N TYR A 65 -1.77 11.46 12.01
CA TYR A 65 -2.35 10.18 12.44
C TYR A 65 -3.86 10.30 12.60
N SER A 66 -4.57 9.21 12.34
CA SER A 66 -5.97 9.07 12.74
C SER A 66 -6.09 9.01 14.27
N ASP A 67 -7.31 9.07 14.79
CA ASP A 67 -7.58 8.87 16.23
C ASP A 67 -7.16 7.48 16.73
N ASP A 68 -7.13 6.47 15.84
CA ASP A 68 -6.69 5.11 16.14
C ASP A 68 -5.16 4.93 16.02
N GLY A 69 -4.43 5.98 15.63
CA GLY A 69 -2.97 5.96 15.47
C GLY A 69 -2.48 5.47 14.10
N GLU A 70 -3.38 5.32 13.13
CA GLU A 70 -3.01 4.93 11.76
C GLU A 70 -2.34 6.11 11.04
N PRO A 71 -1.23 5.88 10.30
CA PRO A 71 -0.54 6.94 9.59
C PRO A 71 -1.39 7.45 8.42
N LEU A 72 -1.49 8.78 8.32
CA LEU A 72 -2.17 9.49 7.24
C LEU A 72 -1.16 10.26 6.41
N TYR A 73 -1.38 10.27 5.10
CA TYR A 73 -0.53 10.94 4.12
C TYR A 73 -1.37 11.95 3.34
N SER A 74 -0.93 13.21 3.33
CA SER A 74 -1.60 14.25 2.58
C SER A 74 -1.29 14.10 1.09
N VAL A 75 -2.25 14.43 0.22
CA VAL A 75 -2.04 14.42 -1.24
C VAL A 75 -0.84 15.28 -1.63
N ALA A 76 -0.65 16.42 -0.96
CA ALA A 76 0.49 17.31 -1.18
C ALA A 76 1.83 16.65 -0.83
N ASP A 77 1.93 15.96 0.31
CA ASP A 77 3.18 15.29 0.70
C ASP A 77 3.51 14.12 -0.21
N VAL A 78 2.49 13.35 -0.62
CA VAL A 78 2.63 12.29 -1.63
C VAL A 78 3.13 12.87 -2.95
N ALA A 79 2.50 13.95 -3.43
CA ALA A 79 2.88 14.62 -4.67
C ALA A 79 4.33 15.13 -4.64
N ASN A 80 4.70 15.82 -3.54
CA ASN A 80 6.06 16.33 -3.33
C ASN A 80 7.11 15.22 -3.28
N HIS A 81 6.79 14.11 -2.61
CA HIS A 81 7.70 12.96 -2.46
C HIS A 81 8.00 12.29 -3.80
N PHE A 82 6.97 12.08 -4.62
CA PHE A 82 7.11 11.39 -5.91
C PHE A 82 7.39 12.33 -7.09
N GLY A 83 7.45 13.66 -6.87
CA GLY A 83 7.72 14.64 -7.92
C GLY A 83 6.61 14.74 -8.97
N VAL A 84 5.36 14.49 -8.57
CA VAL A 84 4.16 14.53 -9.42
C VAL A 84 3.20 15.63 -8.94
N SER A 85 2.15 15.93 -9.71
CA SER A 85 1.12 16.87 -9.26
C SER A 85 0.09 16.22 -8.33
N GLU A 86 -0.54 17.00 -7.45
CA GLU A 86 -1.64 16.53 -6.60
C GLU A 86 -2.80 15.93 -7.41
N SER A 87 -3.07 16.50 -8.60
CA SER A 87 -4.09 15.97 -9.52
C SER A 87 -3.74 14.60 -10.08
N GLU A 88 -2.46 14.32 -10.33
CA GLU A 88 -2.00 12.98 -10.74
C GLU A 88 -2.14 11.96 -9.62
N VAL A 89 -1.85 12.34 -8.38
CA VAL A 89 -2.07 11.49 -7.21
C VAL A 89 -3.55 11.14 -7.07
N ILE A 90 -4.44 12.13 -7.12
CA ILE A 90 -5.90 11.91 -7.04
C ILE A 90 -6.37 11.00 -8.18
N ALA A 91 -5.95 11.27 -9.42
CA ALA A 91 -6.31 10.45 -10.57
C ALA A 91 -5.78 9.01 -10.48
N HIS A 92 -4.70 8.77 -9.73
CA HIS A 92 -4.20 7.44 -9.46
C HIS A 92 -5.03 6.73 -8.38
N LEU A 93 -5.39 7.44 -7.31
CA LEU A 93 -6.26 6.93 -6.25
C LEU A 93 -7.64 6.52 -6.80
N ASP A 94 -8.22 7.31 -7.71
CA ASP A 94 -9.49 6.99 -8.40
C ASP A 94 -9.44 5.69 -9.22
N LYS A 95 -8.25 5.23 -9.63
CA LYS A 95 -8.09 3.98 -10.39
C LYS A 95 -7.95 2.75 -9.50
N LEU A 96 -7.66 2.94 -8.21
CA LEU A 96 -7.55 1.83 -7.26
C LEU A 96 -8.94 1.27 -6.99
N GLU A 97 -9.06 -0.06 -7.00
CA GLU A 97 -10.24 -0.70 -6.43
C GLU A 97 -10.28 -0.33 -4.95
N HIS A 98 -11.35 0.34 -4.50
CA HIS A 98 -11.50 0.98 -3.19
C HIS A 98 -10.77 2.33 -2.98
N GLY A 99 -10.41 3.05 -4.05
CA GLY A 99 -9.79 4.38 -4.01
C GLY A 99 -10.42 5.37 -3.01
N SER A 100 -11.75 5.38 -2.94
CA SER A 100 -12.52 6.21 -2.02
C SER A 100 -12.37 5.84 -0.54
N ASP A 101 -12.13 4.55 -0.24
CA ASP A 101 -12.00 4.03 1.12
C ASP A 101 -10.67 4.46 1.75
N TYR A 102 -9.69 4.84 0.91
CA TYR A 102 -8.41 5.40 1.35
C TYR A 102 -8.49 6.90 1.68
N ILE A 103 -9.60 7.58 1.36
CA ILE A 103 -9.79 8.99 1.74
C ILE A 103 -10.28 9.04 3.18
N TYR A 104 -9.41 9.53 4.07
CA TYR A 104 -9.75 9.69 5.48
C TYR A 104 -10.60 10.95 5.72
N HIS A 105 -11.76 10.78 6.37
CA HIS A 105 -12.73 11.84 6.66
C HIS A 105 -12.84 12.21 8.14
N GLY A 106 -12.04 11.58 9.02
CA GLY A 106 -12.07 11.79 10.47
C GLY A 106 -11.17 12.93 10.95
N ASN A 107 -10.92 12.98 12.28
CA ASN A 107 -10.00 13.97 12.86
C ASN A 107 -8.56 13.62 12.54
N ILE A 108 -7.78 14.62 12.14
CA ILE A 108 -6.38 14.44 11.79
C ILE A 108 -5.51 15.05 12.89
N ASN A 109 -4.76 14.20 13.59
CA ASN A 109 -3.74 14.60 14.54
C ASN A 109 -2.46 14.91 13.77
N ARG A 110 -2.29 16.16 13.34
CA ARG A 110 -1.11 16.59 12.55
C ARG A 110 0.14 16.61 13.40
N ILE A 111 1.25 16.18 12.80
CA ILE A 111 2.58 16.33 13.38
C ILE A 111 2.98 17.81 13.23
N GLN A 112 3.28 18.49 14.34
CA GLN A 112 3.71 19.90 14.36
C GLN A 112 5.19 20.07 14.03
#